data_AF-A0A7J7KAM2-F1
#
_entry.id   AF-A0A7J7KAM2-F1
#
_cell.length_a   1.000
_cell.length_b   1.000
_cell.length_c   1.000
_cell.angle_alpha   90.00
_cell.angle_beta   90.00
_cell.angle_gamma   90.00
#
_symmetry.space_group_name_H-M   'P 1'
#
loop_
_entity.id
_entity.type
_entity.pdbx_description
1 polymer ?
#
loop_
_entity_poly.entity_id
_entity_poly.type
_entity_poly.pdbx_seq_one_letter_code
_entity_poly.pdbx_strand_id
1 'polypeptide(L)'
;MLTLIKFCLLVQLIFLSHKTFDTLAKCIYPIVQYNLQGTSLWKDANATVTLFTDGGTEKRQLFIHRATMTNLKPAKFYNYRVGNEDAGWSAIFSYQAPITGPNWSPVVAIYGDLGNVNGRSIGRLQTEAEMRSIDVVFHVGESPIL
;
A
#
# COMPACT_ATOMS: atom_id res chain seq x y z
N MET A 1 8.10 -7.32 -27.04
CA MET A 1 7.05 -6.45 -26.46
C MET A 1 6.62 -7.10 -25.16
N LEU A 2 7.40 -6.91 -24.08
CA LEU A 2 7.20 -7.62 -22.82
C LEU A 2 6.11 -6.93 -21.99
N THR A 3 5.05 -7.68 -21.75
CA THR A 3 3.99 -7.41 -20.78
C THR A 3 4.59 -7.35 -19.39
N LEU A 4 4.78 -6.16 -18.80
CA LEU A 4 5.18 -6.02 -17.40
C LEU A 4 3.95 -6.13 -16.50
N ILE A 5 3.56 -7.37 -16.27
CA ILE A 5 2.62 -7.79 -15.24
C ILE A 5 3.22 -7.46 -13.87
N LYS A 6 2.41 -6.81 -13.02
CA LYS A 6 2.53 -6.75 -11.55
C LYS A 6 3.91 -6.40 -11.00
N PHE A 7 4.14 -5.11 -10.78
CA PHE A 7 4.97 -4.69 -9.65
C PHE A 7 4.16 -3.84 -8.69
N CYS A 8 3.32 -4.53 -7.93
CA CYS A 8 3.01 -4.19 -6.54
C CYS A 8 4.31 -4.46 -5.75
N LEU A 9 5.32 -3.60 -5.91
CA LEU A 9 6.57 -3.70 -5.17
C LEU A 9 6.32 -3.06 -3.81
N LEU A 10 6.38 -3.91 -2.79
CA LEU A 10 6.49 -3.60 -1.37
C LEU A 10 6.09 -2.16 -0.98
N VAL A 11 4.80 -1.96 -0.72
CA VAL A 11 4.39 -0.98 0.29
C VAL A 11 4.97 -1.49 1.61
N GLN A 12 6.17 -1.04 1.92
CA GLN A 12 6.84 -1.34 3.18
C GLN A 12 5.90 -0.86 4.28
N LEU A 13 5.46 -1.85 5.06
CA LEU A 13 4.65 -1.73 6.25
C LEU A 13 4.86 -0.39 6.99
N ILE A 14 3.78 0.37 7.13
CA ILE A 14 3.30 0.91 8.41
C ILE A 14 1.80 1.14 8.23
N PHE A 15 1.00 0.31 8.88
CA PHE A 15 -0.42 0.57 9.06
C PHE A 15 -0.57 1.64 10.14
N LEU A 16 -0.78 2.87 9.70
CA LEU A 16 -1.55 3.92 10.40
C LEU A 16 -1.90 4.98 9.35
N SER A 17 -2.99 4.76 8.62
CA SER A 17 -3.63 5.67 7.66
C SER A 17 -2.85 6.11 6.39
N HIS A 18 -1.58 5.77 6.22
CA HIS A 18 -0.78 6.16 5.05
C HIS A 18 -0.79 5.05 3.98
N LYS A 19 -1.15 5.41 2.74
CA LYS A 19 -1.02 4.53 1.56
C LYS A 19 0.07 5.10 0.66
N THR A 20 1.01 4.25 0.26
CA THR A 20 2.10 4.62 -0.65
C THR A 20 2.00 3.85 -1.96
N PHE A 21 2.43 4.47 -3.07
CA PHE A 21 2.60 3.80 -4.37
C PHE A 21 3.73 4.46 -5.16
N ASP A 22 4.37 3.71 -6.05
CA ASP A 22 5.57 4.15 -6.76
C ASP A 22 5.36 4.15 -8.28
N THR A 23 5.87 5.17 -8.97
CA THR A 23 5.79 5.28 -10.44
C THR A 23 7.14 5.65 -11.05
N LEU A 24 7.39 5.18 -12.29
CA LEU A 24 8.57 5.54 -13.09
C LEU A 24 8.49 6.97 -13.67
N ALA A 25 7.28 7.50 -13.83
CA ALA A 25 7.03 8.86 -14.27
C ALA A 25 6.35 9.67 -13.16
N LYS A 26 6.64 10.97 -13.09
CA LYS A 26 6.00 11.86 -12.11
C LYS A 26 4.51 12.01 -12.44
N CYS A 27 3.64 11.57 -11.53
CA CYS A 27 2.24 11.97 -11.55
C CYS A 27 2.11 13.39 -10.98
N ILE A 28 1.54 14.31 -11.76
CA ILE A 28 1.26 15.68 -11.33
C ILE A 28 -0.14 15.67 -10.70
N TYR A 29 -0.23 16.01 -9.41
CA TYR A 29 -1.45 15.88 -8.59
C TYR A 29 -1.95 14.43 -8.41
N PRO A 30 -1.15 13.55 -7.78
CA PRO A 30 -1.61 12.22 -7.42
C PRO A 30 -2.74 12.27 -6.40
N ILE A 31 -3.77 11.46 -6.61
CA ILE A 31 -4.94 11.37 -5.74
C ILE A 31 -5.16 9.91 -5.34
N VAL A 32 -5.59 9.71 -4.10
CA VAL A 32 -6.23 8.47 -3.66
C VAL A 32 -7.72 8.72 -3.55
N GLN A 33 -8.51 8.03 -4.37
CA GLN A 33 -9.97 8.04 -4.23
C GLN A 33 -10.40 6.83 -3.41
N TYR A 34 -11.31 7.04 -2.46
CA TYR A 34 -11.82 5.99 -1.60
C TYR A 34 -13.30 6.17 -1.27
N ASN A 35 -14.01 5.07 -1.12
CA ASN A 35 -15.42 5.07 -0.70
C ASN A 35 -15.70 3.92 0.28
N LEU A 36 -16.73 4.09 1.10
CA LEU A 36 -17.24 3.00 1.93
C LEU A 36 -17.86 1.93 1.01
N GLN A 37 -17.52 0.65 1.21
CA GLN A 37 -18.12 -0.42 0.41
C GLN A 37 -19.64 -0.42 0.52
N GLY A 38 -20.31 -0.59 -0.62
CA GLY A 38 -21.77 -0.48 -0.74
C GLY A 38 -22.27 0.96 -0.92
N THR A 39 -21.39 1.96 -0.99
CA THR A 39 -21.75 3.35 -1.32
C THR A 39 -21.17 3.77 -2.66
N SER A 40 -21.79 4.75 -3.33
CA SER A 40 -21.32 5.29 -4.60
C SER A 40 -20.47 6.56 -4.45
N LEU A 41 -20.46 7.20 -3.27
CA LEU A 41 -19.78 8.46 -3.05
C LEU A 41 -18.29 8.25 -2.78
N TRP A 42 -17.47 8.68 -3.75
CA TRP A 42 -16.01 8.72 -3.62
C TRP A 42 -15.56 9.99 -2.89
N LYS A 43 -14.51 9.83 -2.09
CA LYS A 43 -13.77 10.91 -1.44
C LYS A 43 -12.36 10.92 -1.97
N ASP A 44 -11.77 12.10 -2.04
CA ASP A 44 -10.41 12.29 -2.51
C ASP A 44 -9.47 12.56 -1.33
N ALA A 45 -8.27 12.01 -1.40
CA ALA A 45 -7.14 12.35 -0.56
C ALA A 45 -5.95 12.70 -1.46
N ASN A 46 -5.48 13.94 -1.34
CA ASN A 46 -4.31 14.41 -2.08
C ASN A 46 -3.06 13.66 -1.60
N ALA A 47 -2.25 13.19 -2.54
CA ALA A 47 -0.96 12.59 -2.24
C ALA A 47 0.18 13.61 -2.33
N THR A 48 1.19 13.41 -1.51
CA THR A 48 2.50 14.06 -1.61
C THR A 48 3.45 13.18 -2.41
N VAL A 49 4.43 13.78 -3.09
CA VAL A 49 5.39 13.05 -3.93
C VAL A 49 6.80 13.31 -3.45
N THR A 50 7.57 12.24 -3.28
CA THR A 50 9.01 12.33 -3.05
C THR A 50 9.75 11.55 -4.13
N LEU A 51 10.76 12.17 -4.74
CA LEU A 51 11.68 11.48 -5.62
C LEU A 51 12.64 10.63 -4.78
N PHE A 52 12.77 9.36 -5.14
CA PHE A 52 13.76 8.43 -4.63
C PHE A 52 14.70 8.05 -5.78
N THR A 53 15.99 7.95 -5.51
CA THR A 53 16.98 7.46 -6.47
C THR A 53 17.62 6.23 -5.88
N ASP A 54 17.59 5.12 -6.61
CA ASP A 54 18.11 3.85 -6.11
C ASP A 54 19.64 3.85 -5.94
N GLY A 55 20.12 2.90 -5.14
CA GLY A 55 21.54 2.74 -4.84
C GLY A 55 22.34 2.12 -5.99
N GLY A 56 21.66 1.46 -6.93
CA GLY A 56 22.25 0.73 -8.04
C GLY A 56 23.08 1.58 -9.01
N THR A 57 23.73 0.90 -9.96
CA THR A 57 24.57 1.54 -11.00
C THR A 57 23.75 2.40 -11.95
N GLU A 58 22.50 2.02 -12.19
CA GLU A 58 21.58 2.71 -13.10
C GLU A 58 20.96 3.98 -12.51
N LYS A 59 21.08 4.20 -11.19
CA LYS A 59 20.54 5.37 -10.47
C LYS A 59 19.09 5.67 -10.86
N ARG A 60 18.24 4.65 -10.83
CA ARG A 60 16.85 4.76 -11.28
C ARG A 60 16.09 5.73 -10.38
N GLN A 61 15.32 6.59 -11.02
CA GLN A 61 14.45 7.56 -10.37
C GLN A 61 13.05 6.97 -10.20
N LEU A 62 12.58 6.91 -8.96
CA LEU A 62 11.25 6.43 -8.58
C LEU A 62 10.50 7.56 -7.87
N PHE A 63 9.24 7.78 -8.22
CA PHE A 63 8.40 8.75 -7.53
C PHE A 63 7.50 8.02 -6.54
N ILE A 64 7.74 8.25 -5.24
CA ILE A 64 6.95 7.69 -4.14
C ILE A 64 5.83 8.66 -3.80
N HIS A 65 4.59 8.23 -3.98
CA HIS A 65 3.38 8.99 -3.68
C HIS A 65 2.81 8.54 -2.35
N ARG A 66 2.44 9.47 -1.45
CA ARG A 66 1.86 9.16 -0.13
C ARG A 66 0.62 9.98 0.14
N ALA A 67 -0.50 9.32 0.43
CA ALA A 67 -1.75 9.97 0.84
C ALA A 67 -2.30 9.36 2.13
N THR A 68 -3.15 10.16 2.80
CA THR A 68 -3.81 9.76 4.04
C THR A 68 -5.32 9.77 3.88
N MET A 69 -5.95 8.60 3.98
CA MET A 69 -7.42 8.48 4.02
C MET A 69 -7.90 8.82 5.43
N THR A 70 -8.81 9.78 5.56
CA THR A 70 -9.24 10.32 6.87
C THR A 70 -10.70 9.98 7.16
N ASN A 71 -11.10 10.11 8.43
CA ASN A 71 -12.49 9.93 8.87
C ASN A 71 -13.10 8.57 8.46
N LEU A 72 -12.29 7.51 8.55
CA LEU A 72 -12.74 6.16 8.28
C LEU A 72 -13.55 5.62 9.46
N LYS A 73 -14.63 4.91 9.17
CA LYS A 73 -15.42 4.22 10.18
C LYS A 73 -14.69 2.95 10.60
N PRO A 74 -14.43 2.73 11.90
CA PRO A 74 -13.70 1.56 12.38
C PRO A 74 -14.33 0.25 11.90
N ALA A 75 -13.49 -0.75 11.62
CA ALA A 75 -13.88 -2.09 11.15
C ALA A 75 -14.68 -2.13 9.84
N LYS A 76 -14.87 -1.02 9.13
CA LYS A 76 -15.59 -0.99 7.85
C LYS A 76 -14.66 -1.16 6.67
N PHE A 77 -15.18 -1.76 5.61
CA PHE A 77 -14.47 -1.92 4.35
C PHE A 77 -14.63 -0.71 3.45
N TYR A 78 -13.52 -0.32 2.85
CA TYR A 78 -13.43 0.76 1.88
C TYR A 78 -12.83 0.21 0.59
N ASN A 79 -13.35 0.66 -0.55
CA ASN A 79 -12.61 0.52 -1.79
C ASN A 79 -11.72 1.74 -1.97
N TYR A 80 -10.58 1.55 -2.63
CA TYR A 80 -9.73 2.66 -3.02
C TYR A 80 -9.04 2.41 -4.37
N ARG A 81 -8.70 3.50 -5.05
CA ARG A 81 -7.86 3.51 -6.26
C ARG A 81 -6.93 4.71 -6.20
N VAL A 82 -5.81 4.61 -6.90
CA VAL A 82 -4.77 5.66 -6.91
C VAL A 82 -4.52 6.10 -8.35
N GLY A 83 -4.20 7.38 -8.54
CA GLY A 83 -3.96 7.95 -9.86
C GLY A 83 -4.53 9.36 -9.98
N ASN A 84 -4.88 9.75 -11.20
CA ASN A 84 -5.64 10.95 -11.52
C ASN A 84 -6.32 10.77 -12.89
N GLU A 85 -7.05 11.77 -13.36
CA GLU A 85 -7.74 11.70 -14.65
C GLU A 85 -6.76 11.66 -15.84
N ASP A 86 -5.63 12.36 -15.74
CA ASP A 86 -4.66 12.51 -16.84
C ASP A 86 -3.78 11.27 -17.05
N ALA A 87 -3.29 10.67 -15.97
CA ALA A 87 -2.40 9.50 -15.98
C ALA A 87 -3.18 8.18 -15.89
N GLY A 88 -4.47 8.25 -15.61
CA GLY A 88 -5.35 7.10 -15.42
C GLY A 88 -5.34 6.57 -13.98
N TRP A 89 -6.29 5.68 -13.73
CA TRP A 89 -6.54 5.09 -12.43
C TRP A 89 -5.99 3.67 -12.33
N SER A 90 -5.51 3.30 -11.15
CA SER A 90 -5.22 1.91 -10.80
C SER A 90 -6.49 1.04 -10.83
N ALA A 91 -6.29 -0.27 -10.73
CA ALA A 91 -7.37 -1.17 -10.30
C ALA A 91 -7.94 -0.72 -8.94
N ILE A 92 -9.17 -1.16 -8.65
CA ILE A 92 -9.82 -0.93 -7.36
C ILE A 92 -9.34 -1.99 -6.37
N PHE A 93 -8.88 -1.54 -5.21
CA PHE A 93 -8.45 -2.38 -4.10
C PHE A 93 -9.40 -2.25 -2.91
N SER A 94 -9.44 -3.26 -2.05
CA SER A 94 -10.25 -3.28 -0.83
C SER A 94 -9.37 -3.16 0.41
N TYR A 95 -9.84 -2.40 1.40
CA TYR A 95 -9.14 -2.17 2.66
C TYR A 95 -10.15 -2.14 3.81
N GLN A 96 -9.86 -2.84 4.91
CA GLN A 96 -10.62 -2.67 6.14
C GLN A 96 -9.97 -1.60 7.01
N ALA A 97 -10.75 -0.61 7.43
CA ALA A 97 -10.32 0.36 8.42
C ALA A 97 -9.99 -0.33 9.75
N PRO A 98 -8.96 0.12 10.49
CA PRO A 98 -8.58 -0.50 11.75
C PRO A 98 -9.75 -0.55 12.72
N ILE A 99 -9.81 -1.63 13.50
CA ILE A 99 -10.73 -1.70 14.63
C ILE A 99 -10.17 -0.78 15.71
N THR A 100 -11.02 -0.05 16.41
CA THR A 100 -10.60 0.87 17.48
C THR A 100 -11.47 0.63 18.69
N GLY A 101 -10.88 0.63 19.88
CA GLY A 101 -11.60 0.53 21.14
C GLY A 101 -10.83 -0.26 22.20
N PRO A 102 -11.22 -0.15 23.48
CA PRO A 102 -10.49 -0.76 24.59
C PRO A 102 -10.53 -2.29 24.60
N ASN A 103 -11.49 -2.89 23.89
CA ASN A 103 -11.68 -4.35 23.83
C ASN A 103 -11.08 -4.97 22.56
N TRP A 104 -10.43 -4.18 21.70
CA TRP A 104 -9.81 -4.71 20.49
C TRP A 104 -8.42 -5.30 20.81
N SER A 105 -8.23 -6.56 20.44
CA SER A 105 -6.95 -7.28 20.55
C SER A 105 -6.45 -7.63 19.15
N PRO A 106 -5.52 -6.86 18.54
CA PRO A 106 -5.02 -7.14 17.20
C PRO A 106 -4.17 -8.41 17.15
N VAL A 107 -4.29 -9.17 16.07
CA VAL A 107 -3.33 -10.21 15.71
C VAL A 107 -2.20 -9.56 14.92
N VAL A 108 -1.02 -9.50 15.53
CA VAL A 108 0.17 -8.89 14.94
C VAL A 108 1.12 -9.97 14.46
N ALA A 109 1.55 -9.85 13.21
CA ALA A 109 2.46 -10.78 12.58
C ALA A 109 3.83 -10.10 12.39
N ILE A 110 4.89 -10.68 12.98
CA ILE A 110 6.23 -10.08 13.02
C ILE A 110 7.17 -10.91 12.15
N TYR A 111 7.83 -10.28 11.17
CA TYR A 111 8.71 -10.97 10.21
C TYR A 111 10.03 -10.22 9.98
N GLY A 112 11.14 -10.96 10.01
CA GLY A 112 12.44 -10.49 9.50
C GLY A 112 12.64 -10.82 8.03
N ASP A 113 13.53 -10.07 7.38
CA ASP A 113 14.08 -10.27 6.03
C ASP A 113 13.09 -10.79 4.98
N LEU A 114 12.25 -9.88 4.45
CA LEU A 114 11.38 -10.13 3.31
C LEU A 114 12.20 -10.08 2.00
N GLY A 115 13.18 -10.97 1.88
CA GLY A 115 14.06 -11.03 0.71
C GLY A 115 13.33 -11.47 -0.56
N ASN A 116 13.66 -10.85 -1.70
CA ASN A 116 13.05 -11.15 -3.01
C ASN A 116 13.51 -12.50 -3.60
N VAL A 117 14.75 -12.91 -3.35
CA VAL A 117 15.37 -14.08 -4.01
C VAL A 117 14.97 -15.42 -3.36
N ASN A 118 14.43 -15.41 -2.14
CA ASN A 118 13.97 -16.60 -1.42
C ASN A 118 12.80 -16.30 -0.45
N GLY A 119 11.88 -15.43 -0.87
CA GLY A 119 10.77 -14.94 -0.05
C GLY A 119 9.71 -16.01 0.26
N ARG A 120 10.02 -16.96 1.15
CA ARG A 120 9.06 -18.01 1.58
C ARG A 120 7.89 -17.45 2.38
N SER A 121 8.11 -16.33 3.07
CA SER A 121 7.12 -15.73 3.98
C SER A 121 6.11 -14.83 3.26
N ILE A 122 6.42 -14.28 2.09
CA ILE A 122 5.56 -13.29 1.40
C ILE A 122 4.23 -13.91 0.96
N GLY A 123 4.25 -15.09 0.34
CA GLY A 123 3.02 -15.75 -0.09
C GLY A 123 2.11 -16.09 1.09
N ARG A 124 2.69 -16.62 2.18
CA ARG A 124 1.96 -16.90 3.41
C ARG A 124 1.36 -15.63 4.04
N LEU A 125 2.15 -14.55 4.10
CA LEU A 125 1.70 -13.24 4.59
C LEU A 125 0.52 -12.69 3.80
N GLN A 126 0.58 -12.80 2.47
CA GLN A 126 -0.52 -12.41 1.60
C GLN A 126 -1.77 -13.23 1.92
N THR A 127 -1.65 -14.56 1.99
CA THR A 127 -2.77 -15.43 2.34
C THR A 127 -3.33 -15.10 3.74
N GLU A 128 -2.48 -14.92 4.75
CA GLU A 128 -2.91 -14.62 6.11
C GLU A 128 -3.60 -13.24 6.22
N ALA A 129 -3.15 -12.25 5.43
CA ALA A 129 -3.79 -10.95 5.32
C ALA A 129 -5.13 -11.02 4.55
N GLU A 130 -5.19 -11.77 3.45
CA GLU A 130 -6.41 -12.01 2.67
C GLU A 130 -7.47 -12.77 3.46
N MET A 131 -7.04 -13.80 4.22
CA MET A 131 -7.88 -14.54 5.15
C MET A 131 -8.24 -13.75 6.41
N ARG A 132 -7.61 -12.59 6.63
CA ARG A 132 -7.82 -11.71 7.79
C ARG A 132 -7.50 -12.42 9.12
N SER A 133 -6.54 -13.32 9.07
CA SER A 133 -5.96 -13.96 10.26
C SER A 133 -4.93 -13.09 10.97
N ILE A 134 -4.47 -12.02 10.31
CA ILE A 134 -3.54 -11.01 10.84
C ILE A 134 -4.10 -9.61 10.55
N ASP A 135 -4.02 -8.71 11.53
CA ASP A 135 -4.51 -7.33 11.44
C ASP A 135 -3.39 -6.35 11.07
N VAL A 136 -2.18 -6.63 11.55
CA VAL A 136 -1.00 -5.77 11.36
C VAL A 136 0.20 -6.66 11.08
N VAL A 137 1.02 -6.27 10.12
CA VAL A 137 2.34 -6.84 9.93
C VAL A 137 3.38 -5.85 10.44
N PHE A 138 4.37 -6.33 11.16
CA PHE A 138 5.60 -5.62 11.50
C PHE A 138 6.77 -6.31 10.82
N HIS A 139 7.53 -5.56 10.01
CA HIS A 139 8.75 -6.04 9.39
C HIS A 139 9.92 -5.55 10.22
N VAL A 140 10.67 -6.49 10.77
CA VAL A 140 11.79 -6.26 11.68
C VAL A 140 13.03 -6.88 11.04
N GLY A 141 13.55 -6.21 10.03
CA GLY A 141 14.74 -6.61 9.27
C GLY A 141 15.14 -5.52 8.29
N GLU A 142 16.39 -5.54 7.87
CA GLU A 142 16.84 -4.66 6.79
C GLU A 142 16.48 -5.31 5.45
N SER A 143 15.61 -4.65 4.68
CA SER A 143 15.44 -5.02 3.28
C SER A 143 16.71 -4.56 2.54
N PRO A 144 17.51 -5.45 1.92
CA PRO A 144 18.65 -5.01 1.13
C PRO A 144 18.12 -4.13 -0.01
N ILE A 145 18.57 -2.89 -0.03
CA ILE A 145 18.35 -1.97 -1.13
C ILE A 145 19.14 -2.57 -2.31
N LEU A 146 18.44 -3.03 -3.35
CA LEU A 146 19.08 -3.44 -4.60
C LEU A 146 19.68 -2.22 -5.32
#